data_AF-A0A6J2UD67-F1
#
_entry.id   AF-A0A6J2UD67-F1
#
_cell.length_a   1.000
_cell.length_b   1.000
_cell.length_c   1.000
_cell.angle_alpha   90.00
_cell.angle_beta   90.00
_cell.angle_gamma   90.00
#
_symmetry.space_group_name_H-M   'P 1'
#
loop_
_entity.id
_entity.type
_entity.pdbx_description
1 polymer ?
#
loop_
_entity_poly.entity_id
_entity_poly.type
_entity_poly.pdbx_seq_one_letter_code
_entity_poly.pdbx_strand_id
1 'polypeptide(L)'
;MSGSEDNEIDRALIICQSVESSLVACLRTVQRLNEKYNAPDRYKIDMKPFDTDLSFAATDNASLFSESTSISLSSISNLTVDTSSLATSTSASIDEICPKVVGRTTRELDDSYVYLKWKCIKVRRDMEAALAHAQRLAARSSRQKRLKHTMLHNAWCTFKITCVH
;
A
#
# COMPACT_ATOMS: atom_id res chain seq x y z
N MET A 1 -70.33 13.35 2.79
CA MET A 1 -69.09 13.99 3.26
C MET A 1 -67.85 13.38 2.58
N SER A 2 -67.86 13.21 1.23
CA SER A 2 -66.75 12.55 0.52
C SER A 2 -65.66 13.48 0.01
N GLY A 3 -65.90 14.80 -0.06
CA GLY A 3 -64.94 15.73 -0.68
C GLY A 3 -63.68 16.03 0.14
N SER A 4 -63.55 15.55 1.38
CA SER A 4 -62.34 15.79 2.19
C SER A 4 -61.25 14.74 1.95
N GLU A 5 -61.65 13.48 1.81
CA GLU A 5 -60.73 12.35 1.63
C GLU A 5 -60.12 12.36 0.22
N ASP A 6 -60.92 12.68 -0.80
CA ASP A 6 -60.43 12.81 -2.18
C ASP A 6 -59.35 13.90 -2.32
N ASN A 7 -59.50 15.01 -1.58
CA ASN A 7 -58.52 16.10 -1.54
C ASN A 7 -57.21 15.71 -0.84
N GLU A 8 -57.25 14.78 0.12
CA GLU A 8 -56.06 14.26 0.80
C GLU A 8 -55.31 13.26 -0.09
N ILE A 9 -56.04 12.45 -0.85
CA ILE A 9 -55.48 11.51 -1.84
C ILE A 9 -54.78 12.28 -2.97
N ASP A 10 -55.38 13.36 -3.47
CA ASP A 10 -54.76 14.21 -4.50
C ASP A 10 -53.47 14.88 -3.99
N ARG A 11 -53.46 15.32 -2.73
CA ARG A 11 -52.22 15.85 -2.10
C ARG A 11 -51.15 14.78 -1.96
N ALA A 12 -51.52 13.57 -1.55
CA ALA A 12 -50.59 12.45 -1.46
C ALA A 12 -49.99 12.10 -2.84
N LEU A 13 -50.80 12.11 -3.90
CA LEU A 13 -50.36 11.89 -5.28
C LEU A 13 -49.35 12.93 -5.75
N ILE A 14 -49.58 14.21 -5.45
CA ILE A 14 -48.64 15.29 -5.78
C ILE A 14 -47.29 15.09 -5.08
N ILE A 15 -47.33 14.68 -3.80
CA ILE A 15 -46.10 14.39 -3.03
C ILE A 15 -45.37 13.20 -3.63
N CYS A 16 -46.08 12.11 -3.97
CA CYS A 16 -45.51 10.94 -4.62
C CYS A 16 -44.82 11.29 -5.95
N GLN A 17 -45.46 12.12 -6.80
CA GLN A 17 -44.89 12.58 -8.07
C GLN A 17 -43.64 13.46 -7.87
N SER A 18 -43.63 14.28 -6.83
CA SER A 18 -42.46 15.11 -6.46
C SER A 18 -41.29 14.26 -5.99
N VAL A 19 -41.56 13.24 -5.18
CA VAL A 19 -40.56 12.26 -4.73
C VAL A 19 -40.01 11.47 -5.90
N GLU A 20 -40.87 10.98 -6.79
CA GLU A 20 -40.48 10.25 -8.00
C GLU A 20 -39.56 11.11 -8.88
N SER A 21 -39.94 12.36 -9.14
CA SER A 21 -39.13 13.29 -9.92
C SER A 21 -37.75 13.53 -9.29
N SER A 22 -37.70 13.64 -7.97
CA SER A 22 -36.47 13.82 -7.20
C SER A 22 -35.57 12.58 -7.25
N LEU A 23 -36.16 11.38 -7.15
CA LEU A 23 -35.44 10.12 -7.27
C LEU A 23 -34.84 9.95 -8.67
N VAL A 24 -35.59 10.29 -9.72
CA VAL A 24 -35.08 10.27 -11.10
C VAL A 24 -33.90 11.23 -11.28
N ALA A 25 -33.96 12.43 -10.70
CA ALA A 25 -32.84 13.37 -10.74
C ALA A 25 -31.61 12.86 -9.98
N CYS A 26 -31.81 12.20 -8.83
CA CYS A 26 -30.75 11.55 -8.06
C CYS A 26 -30.09 10.43 -8.88
N LEU A 27 -30.88 9.55 -9.48
CA LEU A 27 -30.39 8.45 -10.33
C LEU A 27 -29.56 8.97 -11.50
N ARG A 28 -30.00 10.03 -12.20
CA ARG A 28 -29.21 10.68 -13.26
C ARG A 28 -27.86 11.19 -12.74
N THR A 29 -27.84 11.75 -11.53
CA THR A 29 -26.61 12.24 -10.91
C THR A 29 -25.65 11.10 -10.59
N VAL A 30 -26.16 10.01 -10.00
CA VAL A 30 -25.38 8.82 -9.69
C VAL A 30 -24.82 8.18 -10.96
N GLN A 31 -25.64 8.05 -12.01
CA GLN A 31 -25.20 7.50 -13.29
C GLN A 31 -24.09 8.34 -13.93
N ARG A 32 -24.24 9.67 -13.93
CA ARG A 32 -23.20 10.60 -14.40
C ARG A 32 -21.90 10.48 -13.59
N LEU A 33 -22.00 10.29 -12.28
CA LEU A 33 -20.82 10.06 -11.43
C LEU A 33 -20.21 8.70 -11.72
N ASN A 34 -21.02 7.66 -11.89
CA ASN A 34 -20.55 6.33 -12.25
C ASN A 34 -19.76 6.35 -13.56
N GLU A 35 -20.28 6.99 -14.61
CA GLU A 35 -19.57 7.18 -15.88
C GLU A 35 -18.28 7.98 -15.71
N LYS A 36 -18.32 9.06 -14.91
CA LYS A 36 -17.15 9.91 -14.67
C LYS A 36 -16.04 9.20 -13.88
N TYR A 37 -16.38 8.42 -12.86
CA TYR A 37 -15.42 7.86 -11.91
C TYR A 37 -15.03 6.42 -12.21
N ASN A 38 -15.87 5.64 -12.88
CA ASN A 38 -15.61 4.24 -13.24
C ASN A 38 -15.29 4.04 -14.73
N ALA A 39 -14.93 5.10 -15.47
CA ALA A 39 -14.47 4.96 -16.85
C ALA A 39 -13.22 4.05 -16.92
N PRO A 40 -13.21 3.03 -17.80
CA PRO A 40 -12.03 2.21 -18.04
C PRO A 40 -10.92 3.15 -18.51
N ASP A 41 -9.73 3.06 -17.90
CA ASP A 41 -8.55 3.92 -18.09
C ASP A 41 -8.41 5.19 -17.24
N ARG A 42 -9.38 5.57 -16.38
CA ARG A 42 -9.18 6.79 -15.55
C ARG A 42 -8.07 6.66 -14.50
N TYR A 43 -7.76 5.45 -14.07
CA TYR A 43 -6.66 5.13 -13.16
C TYR A 43 -5.44 4.55 -13.89
N LYS A 44 -5.22 4.92 -15.18
CA LYS A 44 -3.88 4.80 -15.76
C LYS A 44 -2.98 5.82 -15.07
N ILE A 45 -2.44 5.42 -13.93
CA ILE A 45 -1.34 6.10 -13.29
C ILE A 45 -0.17 5.96 -14.27
N ASP A 46 0.14 7.04 -14.98
CA ASP A 46 1.34 7.09 -15.80
C ASP A 46 2.54 7.05 -14.86
N MET A 47 3.18 5.88 -14.77
CA MET A 47 4.34 5.65 -13.90
C MET A 47 5.63 6.21 -14.50
N LYS A 48 5.61 6.76 -15.73
CA LYS A 48 6.78 7.37 -16.39
C LYS A 48 7.55 8.41 -15.57
N PRO A 49 6.95 9.26 -14.72
CA PRO A 49 7.71 10.21 -13.92
C PRO A 49 8.70 9.55 -12.96
N PHE A 50 8.46 8.28 -12.57
CA PHE A 50 9.30 7.53 -11.65
C PHE A 50 10.46 6.77 -12.34
N ASP A 51 10.44 6.66 -13.68
CA ASP A 51 11.51 5.99 -14.43
C ASP A 51 12.81 6.82 -14.42
N THR A 52 12.70 8.14 -14.34
CA THR A 52 13.85 9.06 -14.38
C THR A 52 14.72 8.96 -13.11
N ASP A 53 14.10 8.72 -11.95
CA ASP A 53 14.78 8.62 -10.66
C ASP A 53 15.60 7.32 -10.51
N LEU A 54 15.32 6.30 -11.35
CA LEU A 54 16.11 5.07 -11.42
C LEU A 54 17.37 5.21 -12.30
N SER A 55 17.38 6.17 -13.24
CA SER A 55 18.48 6.32 -14.21
C SER A 55 19.72 7.03 -13.64
N PHE A 56 19.56 7.86 -12.60
CA PHE A 56 20.68 8.58 -12.00
C PHE A 56 21.60 7.70 -11.13
N ALA A 57 21.19 6.46 -10.85
CA ALA A 57 22.00 5.48 -10.12
C ALA A 57 22.85 4.58 -11.04
N ALA A 58 22.71 4.67 -12.38
CA ALA A 58 23.28 3.69 -13.31
C ALA A 58 24.59 4.11 -14.01
N THR A 59 25.05 5.35 -13.86
CA THR A 59 26.30 5.86 -14.45
C THR A 59 26.93 6.78 -13.40
N ASP A 60 27.68 6.29 -12.43
CA ASP A 60 29.05 5.83 -12.57
C ASP A 60 29.38 4.98 -11.34
N ASN A 61 29.38 3.65 -11.45
CA ASN A 61 30.05 2.67 -10.54
C ASN A 61 29.72 1.20 -10.90
N ALA A 62 29.35 0.92 -12.16
CA ALA A 62 28.97 -0.40 -12.64
C ALA A 62 30.19 -1.34 -12.86
N SER A 63 30.95 -1.64 -11.82
CA SER A 63 32.03 -2.63 -11.91
C SER A 63 32.19 -3.58 -10.71
N LEU A 64 31.42 -3.43 -9.61
CA LEU A 64 31.70 -4.26 -8.42
C LEU A 64 30.56 -5.04 -7.77
N PHE A 65 29.33 -5.02 -8.27
CA PHE A 65 28.26 -5.85 -7.68
C PHE A 65 27.35 -6.45 -8.75
N SER A 66 27.89 -7.40 -9.52
CA SER A 66 27.10 -8.50 -10.09
C SER A 66 26.89 -9.53 -9.00
N GLU A 67 25.86 -9.35 -8.18
CA GLU A 67 25.21 -10.49 -7.53
C GLU A 67 23.76 -10.15 -7.19
N SER A 68 22.88 -10.62 -8.07
CA SER A 68 21.46 -10.95 -7.89
C SER A 68 20.87 -10.68 -6.50
N THR A 69 19.92 -9.75 -6.44
CA THR A 69 18.79 -9.88 -5.51
C THR A 69 17.52 -9.47 -6.24
N SER A 70 16.86 -10.47 -6.84
CA SER A 70 15.42 -10.44 -7.04
C SER A 70 14.77 -10.31 -5.66
N ILE A 71 14.50 -9.08 -5.23
CA ILE A 71 13.70 -8.85 -4.04
C ILE A 71 12.27 -9.26 -4.40
N SER A 72 11.93 -10.51 -4.13
CA SER A 72 10.56 -11.00 -4.22
C SER A 72 9.68 -10.11 -3.35
N LEU A 73 8.75 -9.41 -3.99
CA LEU A 73 7.70 -8.57 -3.38
C LEU A 73 6.73 -9.34 -2.46
N SER A 74 7.04 -10.59 -2.10
CA SER A 74 6.27 -11.46 -1.23
C SER A 74 6.25 -11.04 0.25
N SER A 75 7.04 -10.04 0.66
CA SER A 75 7.12 -9.61 2.07
C SER A 75 6.13 -8.49 2.47
N ILE A 76 5.25 -8.03 1.56
CA ILE A 76 4.16 -7.09 1.90
C ILE A 76 2.87 -7.85 2.31
N SER A 77 2.97 -9.13 2.68
CA SER A 77 1.84 -9.94 3.16
C SER A 77 1.37 -9.60 4.58
N ASN A 78 2.04 -8.67 5.29
CA ASN A 78 1.78 -8.42 6.72
C ASN A 78 0.91 -7.18 7.00
N LEU A 79 0.24 -6.62 5.99
CA LEU A 79 -0.93 -5.77 6.20
C LEU A 79 -2.18 -6.66 6.18
N THR A 80 -2.28 -7.54 7.18
CA THR A 80 -3.55 -8.19 7.51
C THR A 80 -4.52 -7.12 7.97
N VAL A 81 -5.46 -6.78 7.08
CA VAL A 81 -6.69 -6.08 7.46
C VAL A 81 -7.49 -7.08 8.30
N ASP A 82 -7.60 -6.82 9.60
CA ASP A 82 -8.45 -7.61 10.50
C ASP A 82 -9.89 -7.62 9.97
N THR A 83 -10.27 -8.72 9.35
CA THR A 83 -11.61 -9.05 8.85
C THR A 83 -12.27 -10.08 9.76
N SER A 84 -11.86 -10.15 11.02
CA SER A 84 -12.24 -11.15 12.02
C SER A 84 -13.48 -10.78 12.84
N SER A 85 -14.42 -10.00 12.30
CA SER A 85 -15.69 -9.67 12.96
C SER A 85 -16.93 -10.00 12.15
N LEU A 86 -16.96 -11.14 11.43
CA LEU A 86 -18.23 -11.66 10.92
C LEU A 86 -18.23 -13.18 10.70
N ALA A 87 -18.07 -13.93 11.78
CA ALA A 87 -18.28 -15.38 11.78
C ALA A 87 -19.22 -15.77 12.92
N THR A 88 -20.52 -15.59 12.70
CA THR A 88 -21.71 -16.28 13.27
C THR A 88 -22.90 -15.30 13.12
N SER A 89 -23.91 -15.54 12.29
CA SER A 89 -24.88 -16.62 12.47
C SER A 89 -25.66 -16.86 11.16
N THR A 90 -25.82 -18.14 10.84
CA THR A 90 -26.79 -18.73 9.90
C THR A 90 -28.21 -18.22 10.21
N SER A 91 -29.07 -17.85 9.25
CA SER A 91 -29.69 -18.75 8.28
C SER A 91 -30.62 -17.98 7.32
N ALA A 92 -30.73 -18.52 6.10
CA ALA A 92 -31.77 -18.33 5.08
C ALA A 92 -31.53 -17.31 3.93
N SER A 93 -31.72 -17.87 2.73
CA SER A 93 -31.90 -17.29 1.38
C SER A 93 -30.69 -16.73 0.64
N ILE A 94 -30.43 -17.38 -0.50
CA ILE A 94 -29.48 -17.07 -1.55
C ILE A 94 -30.09 -15.94 -2.38
N ASP A 95 -29.56 -14.72 -2.26
CA ASP A 95 -29.53 -13.77 -3.38
C ASP A 95 -28.45 -12.70 -3.14
N GLU A 96 -27.86 -12.21 -4.22
CA GLU A 96 -26.84 -11.14 -4.28
C GLU A 96 -25.36 -11.51 -3.99
N ILE A 97 -24.75 -12.11 -5.01
CA ILE A 97 -23.31 -12.15 -5.27
C ILE A 97 -22.80 -10.72 -5.48
N CYS A 98 -22.42 -10.02 -4.40
CA CYS A 98 -21.36 -9.02 -4.39
C CYS A 98 -21.09 -8.67 -2.92
N PRO A 99 -19.88 -8.88 -2.36
CA PRO A 99 -19.56 -8.22 -1.12
C PRO A 99 -19.65 -6.72 -1.42
N LYS A 100 -20.69 -6.04 -0.90
CA LYS A 100 -20.80 -4.59 -0.96
C LYS A 100 -19.50 -4.06 -0.38
N VAL A 101 -18.59 -3.65 -1.26
CA VAL A 101 -17.39 -2.91 -0.88
C VAL A 101 -17.94 -1.65 -0.27
N VAL A 102 -18.00 -1.62 1.07
CA VAL A 102 -18.37 -0.42 1.81
C VAL A 102 -17.32 0.59 1.42
N GLY A 103 -17.68 1.47 0.49
CA GLY A 103 -16.80 2.52 0.02
C GLY A 103 -16.40 3.35 1.23
N ARG A 104 -15.10 3.48 1.46
CA ARG A 104 -14.60 4.40 2.49
C ARG A 104 -15.15 5.78 2.20
N THR A 105 -15.53 6.50 3.24
CA THR A 105 -15.93 7.90 3.05
C THR A 105 -14.72 8.69 2.51
N THR A 106 -14.96 9.75 1.74
CA THR A 106 -13.87 10.61 1.21
C THR A 106 -12.93 11.09 2.32
N ARG A 107 -13.48 11.30 3.52
CA ARG A 107 -12.73 11.67 4.73
C ARG A 107 -11.82 10.55 5.21
N GLU A 108 -12.31 9.32 5.30
CA GLU A 108 -11.48 8.15 5.68
C GLU A 108 -10.35 7.89 4.69
N LEU A 109 -10.58 8.14 3.39
CA LEU A 109 -9.54 8.06 2.36
C LEU A 109 -8.46 9.13 2.56
N ASP A 110 -8.85 10.38 2.87
CA ASP A 110 -7.92 11.47 3.12
C ASP A 110 -7.07 11.20 4.37
N ASP A 111 -7.71 10.77 5.47
CA ASP A 111 -7.01 10.39 6.71
C ASP A 111 -6.02 9.24 6.47
N SER A 112 -6.45 8.22 5.69
CA SER A 112 -5.59 7.09 5.30
C SER A 112 -4.40 7.55 4.44
N TYR A 113 -4.61 8.49 3.52
CA TYR A 113 -3.57 9.03 2.66
C TYR A 113 -2.54 9.84 3.44
N VAL A 114 -2.99 10.73 4.33
CA VAL A 114 -2.11 11.53 5.20
C VAL A 114 -1.26 10.61 6.09
N TYR A 115 -1.89 9.59 6.68
CA TYR A 115 -1.21 8.62 7.52
C TYR A 115 -0.16 7.81 6.74
N LEU A 116 -0.52 7.31 5.55
CA LEU A 116 0.39 6.55 4.70
C LEU A 116 1.56 7.42 4.24
N LYS A 117 1.29 8.66 3.81
CA LYS A 117 2.32 9.63 3.41
C LYS A 117 3.33 9.86 4.54
N TRP A 118 2.85 10.08 5.77
CA TRP A 118 3.74 10.24 6.91
C TRP A 118 4.57 8.98 7.19
N LYS A 119 3.95 7.79 7.13
CA LYS A 119 4.67 6.51 7.28
C LYS A 119 5.77 6.34 6.23
N CYS A 120 5.48 6.62 4.96
CA CYS A 120 6.48 6.54 3.88
C CYS A 120 7.63 7.51 4.11
N ILE A 121 7.35 8.74 4.54
CA ILE A 121 8.39 9.73 4.88
C ILE A 121 9.27 9.23 6.03
N LYS A 122 8.66 8.65 7.07
CA LYS A 122 9.38 8.10 8.22
C LYS A 122 10.28 6.94 7.81
N VAL A 123 9.73 5.94 7.10
CA VAL A 123 10.49 4.78 6.63
C VAL A 123 11.67 5.19 5.76
N ARG A 124 11.48 6.15 4.85
CA ARG A 124 12.58 6.67 4.02
C ARG A 124 13.71 7.26 4.87
N ARG A 125 13.38 8.10 5.87
CA ARG A 125 14.40 8.67 6.77
C ARG A 125 15.13 7.61 7.58
N ASP A 126 14.40 6.61 8.08
CA ASP A 126 14.98 5.51 8.84
C ASP A 126 15.92 4.67 7.95
N MET A 127 15.56 4.43 6.69
CA MET A 127 16.43 3.75 5.72
C MET A 127 17.68 4.56 5.35
N GLU A 128 17.55 5.88 5.12
CA GLU A 128 18.69 6.77 4.88
C GLU A 128 19.67 6.77 6.07
N ALA A 129 19.15 6.80 7.30
CA ALA A 129 19.95 6.71 8.52
C ALA A 129 20.66 5.36 8.65
N ALA A 130 19.96 4.26 8.35
CA ALA A 130 20.53 2.91 8.36
C ALA A 130 21.63 2.75 7.31
N LEU A 131 21.41 3.28 6.10
CA LEU A 131 22.39 3.27 5.02
C LEU A 131 23.66 4.05 5.40
N ALA A 132 23.50 5.25 5.95
CA ALA A 132 24.62 6.05 6.43
C ALA A 132 25.42 5.31 7.53
N HIS A 133 24.73 4.60 8.42
CA HIS A 133 25.39 3.77 9.45
C HIS A 133 26.14 2.59 8.83
N ALA A 134 25.53 1.87 7.88
CA ALA A 134 26.16 0.76 7.17
C ALA A 134 27.41 1.21 6.40
N GLN A 135 27.35 2.36 5.73
CA GLN A 135 28.51 2.96 5.04
C GLN A 135 29.65 3.27 6.01
N ARG A 136 29.36 3.80 7.21
CA ARG A 136 30.38 4.03 8.24
C ARG A 136 31.01 2.72 8.73
N LEU A 137 30.21 1.67 8.91
CA LEU A 137 30.73 0.36 9.28
C LEU A 137 31.61 -0.23 8.18
N ALA A 138 31.18 -0.15 6.91
CA ALA A 138 31.98 -0.59 5.77
C ALA A 138 33.30 0.19 5.65
N ALA A 139 33.27 1.51 5.89
CA ALA A 139 34.48 2.33 5.90
C ALA A 139 35.42 2.00 7.07
N ARG A 140 34.89 1.52 8.20
CA ARG A 140 35.70 1.04 9.33
C ARG A 140 36.26 -0.35 9.08
N SER A 141 35.46 -1.26 8.52
CA SER A 141 35.90 -2.62 8.21
C SER A 141 36.97 -2.63 7.11
N SER A 142 36.86 -1.77 6.10
CA SER A 142 37.89 -1.65 5.06
C SER A 142 39.24 -1.15 5.58
N ARG A 143 39.23 -0.38 6.69
CA ARG A 143 40.43 0.09 7.38
C ARG A 143 40.94 -0.90 8.43
N GLN A 144 40.18 -1.95 8.74
CA GLN A 144 40.60 -2.96 9.69
C GLN A 144 41.71 -3.80 9.04
N LYS A 145 42.92 -3.73 9.59
CA LYS A 145 44.01 -4.61 9.18
C LYS A 145 43.62 -6.05 9.54
N ARG A 146 43.68 -6.96 8.56
CA ARG A 146 43.56 -8.40 8.81
C ARG A 146 44.58 -8.81 9.86
N LEU A 147 44.10 -9.33 10.98
CA LEU A 147 44.97 -9.77 12.05
C LEU A 147 45.53 -11.13 11.64
N LYS A 148 46.81 -11.12 11.24
CA LYS A 148 47.57 -12.36 11.06
C LYS A 148 48.25 -12.66 12.37
N HIS A 149 47.95 -13.80 12.96
CA HIS A 149 48.71 -14.29 14.09
C HIS A 149 49.27 -15.67 13.77
N THR A 150 50.48 -15.90 14.27
CA THR A 150 51.20 -17.15 14.04
C THR A 150 50.94 -18.03 15.25
N MET A 151 50.19 -19.11 15.07
CA MET A 151 49.99 -20.12 16.10
C MET A 151 51.04 -21.21 15.96
N LEU A 152 51.53 -21.70 17.10
CA LEU A 152 52.32 -22.92 17.12
C LEU A 152 51.38 -24.12 17.05
N HIS A 153 51.71 -25.08 16.17
CA HIS A 153 51.11 -26.41 16.03
C HIS A 153 50.62 -26.99 17.35
N ASN A 154 51.59 -27.10 18.25
CA ASN A 154 51.53 -27.62 19.60
C ASN A 154 52.72 -27.00 20.35
N ALA A 155 52.69 -26.94 21.69
CA ALA A 155 53.78 -26.36 22.49
C ALA A 155 55.16 -27.04 22.29
N TRP A 156 55.19 -28.21 21.63
CA TRP A 156 56.37 -29.04 21.40
C TRP A 156 56.79 -29.10 19.92
N CYS A 157 56.06 -28.43 19.03
CA CYS A 157 56.27 -28.51 17.58
C CYS A 157 56.77 -27.17 17.03
N THR A 158 57.83 -27.19 16.21
CA THR A 158 58.39 -25.99 15.56
C THR A 158 57.57 -25.52 14.35
N PHE A 159 56.55 -26.28 13.95
CA PHE A 159 55.68 -25.97 12.83
C PHE A 159 54.74 -24.81 13.19
N LYS A 160 54.81 -23.73 12.40
CA LYS A 160 54.04 -22.50 12.59
C LYS A 160 52.90 -22.47 11.58
N ILE A 161 51.68 -22.26 12.06
CA ILE A 161 50.49 -22.06 11.23
C ILE A 161 50.09 -20.59 11.33
N THR A 162 49.96 -19.94 10.17
CA THR A 162 49.51 -18.55 10.11
C THR A 162 47.99 -18.54 9.99
N CYS A 163 47.30 -18.09 11.02
CA CYS A 163 45.87 -17.83 10.93
C CYS A 163 45.65 -16.40 10.42
N VAL A 164 44.77 -16.25 9.43
CA VAL A 164 44.39 -14.95 8.88
C VAL A 164 42.91 -14.73 9.18
N HIS A 165 42.63 -13.74 10.02
CA HIS A 165 41.26 -13.28 10.34
C HIS A 165 40.93 -11.97 9.62
#